data_AF-A0A939KXV0-F1
#
_entry.id   AF-A0A939KXV0-F1
#
_cell.length_a   1.000
_cell.length_b   1.000
_cell.length_c   1.000
_cell.angle_alpha   90.00
_cell.angle_beta   90.00
_cell.angle_gamma   90.00
#
_symmetry.space_group_name_H-M   'P 1'
#
loop_
_entity.id
_entity.type
_entity.pdbx_description
1 polymer ?
#
loop_
_entity_poly.entity_id
_entity_poly.type
_entity_poly.pdbx_seq_one_letter_code
_entity_poly.pdbx_strand_id
1 'polypeptide(L)'
;MKVTPEHIETVYDQSNAVEHYLSASRRDGVKVEWEEPFSRWVFKHAIAPYSKEKGEKLRVLDVGAGTGDGYLLLSTLLSEDSKLGSSYDLDYLGVDISAQMVETANELYGNHSNVRFECADIRTREFHRPFDVYLSCGVPYSHLTHDELNQALKKIAENACENRSRCAVVVDVLGRYSIEWTPKWKESRWDYAMSFFESEGNAEPTWMSFYSHQHLQEVMQQAADAVGCPVEKFEFFDRSIMVGRHTSTGQFNPELPKYRNLVNSLLDPSQETELSQLIFQVELGSAPEHILDFFRKFSGWWNSLVGDATALLGGDLAMDPVELPPEVQGFKAAAQKELQLIREKHLRRQKVESMLAQVLGKLEATQQPGYGVGHDLFGVMWLDATTTGL
;
A
#
# COMPACT_ATOMS: atom_id res chain seq x y z
N MET A 1 -22.75 -8.43 -4.82
CA MET A 1 -22.97 -9.62 -3.98
C MET A 1 -22.39 -9.33 -2.60
N LYS A 2 -23.14 -9.60 -1.52
CA LYS A 2 -22.58 -9.53 -0.15
C LYS A 2 -21.64 -10.72 0.07
N VAL A 3 -20.50 -10.49 0.71
CA VAL A 3 -19.56 -11.55 1.07
C VAL A 3 -19.78 -11.85 2.56
N THR A 4 -20.13 -13.09 2.88
CA THR A 4 -20.37 -13.50 4.27
C THR A 4 -19.04 -13.82 4.96
N PRO A 5 -18.96 -13.71 6.31
CA PRO A 5 -17.80 -14.17 7.07
C PRO A 5 -17.30 -15.55 6.64
N GLU A 6 -18.23 -16.50 6.49
CA GLU A 6 -17.91 -17.89 6.16
C GLU A 6 -17.26 -18.00 4.77
N HIS A 7 -17.64 -17.15 3.80
CA HIS A 7 -16.98 -17.14 2.50
C HIS A 7 -15.55 -16.59 2.56
N ILE A 8 -15.28 -15.57 3.38
CA ILE A 8 -13.93 -15.03 3.55
C ILE A 8 -13.05 -16.05 4.28
N GLU A 9 -13.54 -16.59 5.39
CA GLU A 9 -12.89 -17.67 6.14
C GLU A 9 -12.56 -18.84 5.21
N THR A 10 -13.53 -19.30 4.41
CA THR A 10 -13.31 -20.40 3.46
C THR A 10 -12.20 -20.09 2.46
N VAL A 11 -12.14 -18.89 1.89
CA VAL A 11 -11.08 -18.51 0.92
C VAL A 11 -9.70 -18.56 1.58
N TYR A 12 -9.56 -18.08 2.81
CA TYR A 12 -8.26 -18.06 3.50
C TYR A 12 -7.87 -19.41 4.11
N ASP A 13 -8.83 -20.15 4.66
CA ASP A 13 -8.61 -21.42 5.33
C ASP A 13 -8.47 -22.60 4.32
N GLN A 14 -9.03 -22.47 3.12
CA GLN A 14 -8.87 -23.46 2.04
C GLN A 14 -7.73 -23.13 1.07
N SER A 15 -7.13 -21.95 1.17
CA SER A 15 -5.94 -21.60 0.38
C SER A 15 -4.65 -21.81 1.18
N ASN A 16 -3.51 -21.81 0.49
CA ASN A 16 -2.19 -21.77 1.14
C ASN A 16 -1.85 -20.35 1.64
N ALA A 17 -2.84 -19.56 2.09
CA ALA A 17 -2.63 -18.18 2.47
C ALA A 17 -1.60 -18.07 3.60
N VAL A 18 -1.72 -18.83 4.69
CA VAL A 18 -0.73 -18.80 5.79
C VAL A 18 0.68 -19.11 5.28
N GLU A 19 0.84 -20.15 4.46
CA GLU A 19 2.15 -20.47 3.86
C GLU A 19 2.69 -19.32 3.02
N HIS A 20 1.83 -18.67 2.23
CA HIS A 20 2.22 -17.49 1.46
C HIS A 20 2.64 -16.34 2.38
N TYR A 21 1.86 -16.01 3.42
CA TYR A 21 2.15 -14.92 4.34
C TYR A 21 3.49 -15.11 5.07
N LEU A 22 3.87 -16.37 5.34
CA LEU A 22 5.14 -16.75 5.94
C LEU A 22 6.28 -16.97 4.93
N SER A 23 5.97 -17.04 3.63
CA SER A 23 6.96 -17.36 2.60
C SER A 23 7.99 -16.23 2.43
N ALA A 24 9.26 -16.61 2.31
CA ALA A 24 10.33 -15.68 1.94
C ALA A 24 10.08 -15.03 0.57
N SER A 25 9.43 -15.75 -0.37
CA SER A 25 9.11 -15.21 -1.70
C SER A 25 8.10 -14.06 -1.67
N ARG A 26 7.33 -13.93 -0.58
CA ARG A 26 6.42 -12.79 -0.40
C ARG A 26 7.19 -11.49 -0.18
N ARG A 27 8.36 -11.55 0.45
CA ARG A 27 9.22 -10.39 0.72
C ARG A 27 10.31 -10.23 -0.34
N ASP A 28 9.88 -10.10 -1.59
CA ASP A 28 10.76 -9.74 -2.70
C ASP A 28 11.33 -8.32 -2.54
N GLY A 29 12.29 -7.96 -3.40
CA GLY A 29 12.99 -6.67 -3.33
C GLY A 29 12.04 -5.48 -3.38
N VAL A 30 11.03 -5.51 -4.25
CA VAL A 30 9.99 -4.47 -4.31
C VAL A 30 9.22 -4.36 -2.99
N LYS A 31 8.82 -5.48 -2.37
CA LYS A 31 8.11 -5.43 -1.09
C LYS A 31 8.96 -4.73 -0.03
N VAL A 32 10.22 -5.16 0.13
CA VAL A 32 11.10 -4.70 1.22
C VAL A 32 11.64 -3.28 0.98
N GLU A 33 12.09 -2.97 -0.23
CA GLU A 33 12.79 -1.72 -0.54
C GLU A 33 11.84 -0.61 -1.03
N TRP A 34 10.61 -0.94 -1.42
CA TRP A 34 9.67 0.01 -2.04
C TRP A 34 8.34 0.12 -1.28
N GLU A 35 7.63 -1.00 -1.10
CA GLU A 35 6.27 -0.98 -0.53
C GLU A 35 6.26 -0.77 0.98
N GLU A 36 7.11 -1.47 1.73
CA GLU A 36 7.17 -1.37 3.20
C GLU A 36 7.65 0.01 3.70
N PRO A 37 8.69 0.65 3.11
CA PRO A 37 9.06 2.03 3.44
C PRO A 37 7.92 3.01 3.16
N PHE A 38 7.21 2.83 2.04
CA PHE A 38 6.09 3.68 1.68
C PHE A 38 4.92 3.55 2.68
N SER A 39 4.54 2.33 3.04
CA SER A 39 3.49 2.12 4.06
C SER A 39 3.89 2.71 5.41
N ARG A 40 5.14 2.54 5.86
CA ARG A 40 5.64 3.18 7.09
C ARG A 40 5.57 4.70 7.01
N TRP A 41 5.85 5.29 5.85
CA TRP A 41 5.72 6.73 5.63
C TRP A 41 4.26 7.21 5.76
N VAL A 42 3.28 6.46 5.21
CA VAL A 42 1.84 6.74 5.40
C VAL A 42 1.45 6.62 6.88
N PHE A 43 1.91 5.57 7.57
CA PHE A 43 1.58 5.36 8.99
C PHE A 43 2.17 6.48 9.87
N LYS A 44 3.38 6.94 9.56
CA LYS A 44 3.98 8.11 10.21
C LYS A 44 3.12 9.37 10.02
N HIS A 45 2.58 9.60 8.81
CA HIS A 45 1.68 10.73 8.56
C HIS A 45 0.38 10.63 9.37
N ALA A 46 -0.18 9.42 9.50
CA ALA A 46 -1.37 9.18 10.31
C ALA A 46 -1.11 9.47 11.81
N ILE A 47 0.04 9.06 12.34
CA ILE A 47 0.40 9.19 13.76
C ILE A 47 0.85 10.62 14.13
N ALA A 48 1.61 11.29 13.26
CA ALA A 48 2.31 12.54 13.59
C ALA A 48 1.43 13.68 14.18
N PRO A 49 0.15 13.87 13.79
CA PRO A 49 -0.73 14.89 14.37
C PRO A 49 -1.11 14.66 15.84
N TYR A 50 -0.84 13.46 16.38
CA TYR A 50 -1.21 13.03 17.72
C TYR A 50 -0.05 13.11 18.69
N SER A 51 0.69 14.22 18.74
CA SER A 51 1.76 14.41 19.72
C SER A 51 1.20 14.27 21.14
N LYS A 52 1.41 13.12 21.75
CA LYS A 52 1.07 12.85 23.16
C LYS A 52 2.26 13.18 24.03
N GLU A 53 2.03 13.27 25.34
CA GLU A 53 3.12 13.37 26.30
C GLU A 53 4.03 12.15 26.20
N LYS A 54 5.33 12.37 26.44
CA LYS A 54 6.35 11.32 26.34
C LYS A 54 6.02 10.16 27.28
N GLY A 55 5.94 8.95 26.74
CA GLY A 55 5.67 7.73 27.50
C GLY A 55 4.20 7.33 27.56
N GLU A 56 3.31 8.04 26.86
CA GLU A 56 1.96 7.53 26.61
C GLU A 56 1.97 6.37 25.61
N LYS A 57 0.99 5.47 25.76
CA LYS A 57 0.80 4.37 24.82
C LYS A 57 0.19 4.87 23.52
N LEU A 58 0.77 4.44 22.38
CA LEU A 58 0.14 4.52 21.07
C LEU A 58 -0.75 3.30 20.90
N ARG A 59 -2.07 3.49 21.05
CA ARG A 59 -3.06 2.41 20.95
C ARG A 59 -3.46 2.23 19.49
N VAL A 60 -3.17 1.07 18.94
CA VAL A 60 -3.47 0.73 17.55
C VAL A 60 -4.46 -0.42 17.50
N LEU A 61 -5.50 -0.27 16.69
CA LEU A 61 -6.33 -1.37 16.22
C LEU A 61 -6.00 -1.60 14.75
N ASP A 62 -5.51 -2.78 14.38
CA ASP A 62 -5.28 -3.16 12.98
C ASP A 62 -6.36 -4.09 12.48
N VAL A 63 -7.11 -3.67 11.46
CA VAL A 63 -8.25 -4.39 10.90
C VAL A 63 -7.79 -5.22 9.72
N GLY A 64 -8.10 -6.52 9.72
CA GLY A 64 -7.60 -7.47 8.73
C GLY A 64 -6.09 -7.69 8.92
N ALA A 65 -5.68 -7.92 10.16
CA ALA A 65 -4.28 -7.93 10.55
C ALA A 65 -3.49 -9.11 9.94
N GLY A 66 -4.16 -10.13 9.42
CA GLY A 66 -3.56 -11.36 8.91
C GLY A 66 -2.60 -11.97 9.93
N THR A 67 -1.39 -12.31 9.47
CA THR A 67 -0.32 -12.84 10.33
C THR A 67 0.46 -11.75 11.10
N GLY A 68 0.04 -10.48 11.07
CA GLY A 68 0.67 -9.39 11.85
C GLY A 68 1.66 -8.49 11.08
N ASP A 69 1.52 -8.36 9.77
CA ASP A 69 2.36 -7.45 8.95
C ASP A 69 2.27 -5.98 9.41
N GLY A 70 1.08 -5.51 9.77
CA GLY A 70 0.87 -4.15 10.27
C GLY A 70 1.69 -3.87 11.53
N TYR A 71 1.80 -4.87 12.42
CA TYR A 71 2.62 -4.80 13.62
C TYR A 71 4.10 -4.71 13.28
N LEU A 72 4.59 -5.53 12.34
CA LEU A 72 5.99 -5.47 11.90
C LEU A 72 6.31 -4.08 11.32
N LEU A 73 5.45 -3.54 10.46
CA LEU A 73 5.64 -2.22 9.85
C LEU A 73 5.70 -1.11 10.90
N LEU A 74 4.77 -1.11 11.87
CA LEU A 74 4.70 -0.10 12.91
C LEU A 74 5.86 -0.22 13.92
N SER A 75 6.17 -1.42 14.39
CA SER A 75 7.30 -1.65 15.30
C SER A 75 8.62 -1.22 14.65
N THR A 76 8.82 -1.54 13.37
CA THR A 76 9.99 -1.08 12.62
C THR A 76 10.01 0.45 12.51
N LEU A 77 8.90 1.09 12.15
CA LEU A 77 8.79 2.56 12.10
C LEU A 77 9.17 3.20 13.44
N LEU A 78 8.64 2.70 14.55
CA LEU A 78 8.95 3.23 15.89
C LEU A 78 10.42 3.00 16.26
N SER A 79 11.04 1.91 15.80
CA SER A 79 12.45 1.65 16.06
C SER A 79 13.40 2.55 15.27
N GLU A 80 13.03 2.93 14.04
CA GLU A 80 13.85 3.74 13.13
C GLU A 80 13.62 5.25 13.30
N ASP A 81 12.39 5.66 13.61
CA ASP A 81 12.04 7.07 13.80
C ASP A 81 12.25 7.48 15.26
N SER A 82 13.40 8.09 15.55
CA SER A 82 13.77 8.50 16.92
C SER A 82 12.75 9.45 17.58
N LYS A 83 12.02 10.25 16.80
CA LYS A 83 11.00 11.17 17.35
C LYS A 83 9.76 10.39 17.76
N LEU A 84 9.24 9.51 16.92
CA LEU A 84 8.09 8.68 17.25
C LEU A 84 8.43 7.63 18.32
N GLY A 85 9.54 6.89 18.15
CA GLY A 85 9.97 5.84 19.06
C GLY A 85 10.28 6.30 20.47
N SER A 86 10.73 7.55 20.64
CA SER A 86 10.92 8.12 21.98
C SER A 86 9.64 8.69 22.59
N SER A 87 8.58 8.87 21.79
CA SER A 87 7.31 9.45 22.23
C SER A 87 6.31 8.39 22.69
N TYR A 88 6.31 7.20 22.10
CA TYR A 88 5.28 6.19 22.33
C TYR A 88 5.82 4.80 22.69
N ASP A 89 5.10 4.14 23.60
CA ASP A 89 5.10 2.69 23.72
C ASP A 89 3.91 2.13 22.92
N LEU A 90 4.13 1.15 22.05
CA LEU A 90 3.06 0.57 21.23
C LEU A 90 2.12 -0.33 22.06
N ASP A 91 0.81 -0.15 21.98
CA ASP A 91 -0.24 -1.08 22.46
C ASP A 91 -1.07 -1.52 21.25
N TYR A 92 -0.77 -2.71 20.73
CA TYR A 92 -1.29 -3.19 19.45
C TYR A 92 -2.35 -4.27 19.65
N LEU A 93 -3.49 -4.10 18.98
CA LEU A 93 -4.50 -5.13 18.81
C LEU A 93 -4.73 -5.37 17.32
N GLY A 94 -4.39 -6.56 16.83
CA GLY A 94 -4.78 -7.01 15.50
C GLY A 94 -6.12 -7.75 15.56
N VAL A 95 -7.00 -7.48 14.60
CA VAL A 95 -8.24 -8.22 14.41
C VAL A 95 -8.31 -8.79 13.01
N ASP A 96 -8.68 -10.06 12.90
CA ASP A 96 -8.89 -10.73 11.63
C ASP A 96 -10.09 -11.67 11.74
N ILE A 97 -10.72 -11.98 10.61
CA ILE A 97 -11.86 -12.90 10.56
C ILE A 97 -11.39 -14.36 10.48
N SER A 98 -10.20 -14.62 9.94
CA SER A 98 -9.64 -15.98 9.89
C SER A 98 -9.02 -16.34 11.24
N ALA A 99 -9.58 -17.37 11.88
CA ALA A 99 -9.02 -17.92 13.11
C ALA A 99 -7.59 -18.44 12.90
N GLN A 100 -7.30 -19.01 11.74
CA GLN A 100 -5.97 -19.54 11.40
C GLN A 100 -4.92 -18.43 11.32
N MET A 101 -5.26 -17.29 10.72
CA MET A 101 -4.38 -16.10 10.66
C MET A 101 -4.08 -15.57 12.06
N VAL A 102 -5.11 -15.49 12.92
CA VAL A 102 -4.99 -15.04 14.31
C VAL A 102 -4.14 -15.99 15.14
N GLU A 103 -4.33 -17.31 15.00
CA GLU A 103 -3.49 -18.32 15.66
C GLU A 103 -2.02 -18.15 15.25
N THR A 104 -1.75 -18.07 13.95
CA THR A 104 -0.40 -17.83 13.40
C THR A 104 0.22 -16.54 13.96
N ALA A 105 -0.53 -15.44 13.99
CA ALA A 105 -0.04 -14.16 14.50
C ALA A 105 0.30 -14.25 16.01
N ASN A 106 -0.52 -14.95 16.79
CA ASN A 106 -0.27 -15.21 18.21
C ASN A 106 0.94 -16.14 18.42
N GLU A 107 1.20 -17.11 17.54
CA GLU A 107 2.43 -17.91 17.60
C GLU A 107 3.68 -17.07 17.33
N LEU A 108 3.61 -16.16 16.35
CA LEU A 108 4.73 -15.29 15.98
C LEU A 108 5.04 -14.22 17.05
N TYR A 109 4.00 -13.63 17.64
CA TYR A 109 4.14 -12.42 18.46
C TYR A 109 3.56 -12.53 19.87
N GLY A 110 2.98 -13.66 20.27
CA GLY A 110 2.30 -13.83 21.56
C GLY A 110 3.20 -13.69 22.79
N ASN A 111 4.52 -13.76 22.61
CA ASN A 111 5.49 -13.46 23.66
C ASN A 111 5.70 -11.95 23.89
N HIS A 112 5.16 -11.09 23.04
CA HIS A 112 5.25 -9.64 23.17
C HIS A 112 4.08 -9.12 24.02
N SER A 113 4.38 -8.62 25.22
CA SER A 113 3.36 -8.21 26.21
C SER A 113 2.48 -7.04 25.78
N ASN A 114 2.84 -6.37 24.68
CA ASN A 114 2.18 -5.19 24.15
C ASN A 114 1.43 -5.44 22.83
N VAL A 115 1.26 -6.70 22.46
CA VAL A 115 0.60 -7.14 21.22
C VAL A 115 -0.43 -8.21 21.57
N ARG A 116 -1.57 -8.16 20.89
CA ARG A 116 -2.59 -9.22 20.94
C ARG A 116 -3.31 -9.33 19.61
N PHE A 117 -3.77 -10.53 19.29
CA PHE A 117 -4.60 -10.80 18.11
C PHE A 117 -5.90 -11.47 18.51
N GLU A 118 -7.01 -11.03 17.92
CA GLU A 118 -8.35 -11.53 18.22
C GLU A 118 -9.09 -11.86 16.92
N CYS A 119 -9.77 -13.01 16.90
CA CYS A 119 -10.67 -13.36 15.80
C CYS A 119 -11.98 -12.56 15.93
N ALA A 120 -12.24 -11.65 15.00
CA ALA A 120 -13.42 -10.78 15.00
C ALA A 120 -13.72 -10.19 13.62
N ASP A 121 -15.01 -10.04 13.30
CA ASP A 121 -15.48 -9.26 12.17
C ASP A 121 -15.67 -7.78 12.57
N ILE A 122 -14.97 -6.87 11.88
CA ILE A 122 -15.05 -5.43 12.13
C ILE A 122 -16.47 -4.86 11.99
N ARG A 123 -17.32 -5.46 11.14
CA ARG A 123 -18.70 -5.03 10.92
C ARG A 123 -19.58 -5.21 12.15
N THR A 124 -19.24 -6.16 13.02
CA THR A 124 -20.03 -6.51 14.20
C THR A 124 -19.26 -6.35 15.51
N ARG A 125 -17.97 -6.03 15.45
CA ARG A 125 -17.14 -5.84 16.63
C ARG A 125 -17.64 -4.66 17.47
N GLU A 126 -17.65 -4.87 18.78
CA GLU A 126 -17.88 -3.81 19.76
C GLU A 126 -16.53 -3.29 20.27
N PHE A 127 -16.45 -1.98 20.48
CA PHE A 127 -15.25 -1.33 20.99
C PHE A 127 -15.45 -0.97 22.47
N HIS A 128 -14.46 -1.32 23.29
CA HIS A 128 -14.52 -1.08 24.75
C HIS A 128 -13.51 -0.03 25.22
N ARG A 129 -12.75 0.56 24.29
CA ARG A 129 -11.77 1.61 24.56
C ARG A 129 -11.50 2.42 23.28
N PRO A 130 -11.04 3.68 23.40
CA PRO A 130 -10.58 4.43 22.23
C PRO A 130 -9.21 3.95 21.77
N PHE A 131 -8.98 4.06 20.46
CA PHE A 131 -7.69 3.84 19.80
C PHE A 131 -7.21 5.14 19.18
N ASP A 132 -5.90 5.32 19.11
CA ASP A 132 -5.29 6.51 18.52
C ASP A 132 -5.17 6.35 17.00
N VAL A 133 -4.96 5.11 16.54
CA VAL A 133 -4.93 4.74 15.12
C VAL A 133 -5.75 3.48 14.88
N TYR A 134 -6.64 3.56 13.91
CA TYR A 134 -7.27 2.42 13.27
C TYR A 134 -6.53 2.17 11.97
N LEU A 135 -5.77 1.09 11.93
CA LEU A 135 -4.95 0.68 10.81
C LEU A 135 -5.69 -0.34 9.95
N SER A 136 -5.34 -0.37 8.67
CA SER A 136 -5.50 -1.54 7.82
C SER A 136 -4.29 -1.66 6.90
N CYS A 137 -3.92 -2.89 6.57
CA CYS A 137 -2.80 -3.18 5.69
C CYS A 137 -3.10 -4.44 4.87
N GLY A 138 -2.91 -4.38 3.55
CA GLY A 138 -3.18 -5.51 2.65
C GLY A 138 -4.62 -5.56 2.18
N VAL A 139 -5.24 -4.39 1.96
CA VAL A 139 -6.57 -4.19 1.38
C VAL A 139 -7.77 -4.93 2.01
N PRO A 140 -7.83 -5.18 3.34
CA PRO A 140 -8.91 -5.98 3.94
C PRO A 140 -10.30 -5.36 3.72
N TYR A 141 -10.38 -4.02 3.64
CA TYR A 141 -11.62 -3.31 3.38
C TYR A 141 -12.15 -3.50 1.95
N SER A 142 -11.32 -3.94 1.00
CA SER A 142 -11.77 -4.22 -0.36
C SER A 142 -12.67 -5.46 -0.42
N HIS A 143 -12.57 -6.40 0.53
CA HIS A 143 -13.51 -7.53 0.59
C HIS A 143 -14.95 -7.07 0.84
N LEU A 144 -15.11 -5.92 1.51
CA LEU A 144 -16.41 -5.35 1.84
C LEU A 144 -17.07 -4.69 0.64
N THR A 145 -18.40 -4.78 0.56
CA THR A 145 -19.19 -3.87 -0.27
C THR A 145 -19.09 -2.43 0.26
N HIS A 146 -19.48 -1.43 -0.54
CA HIS A 146 -19.41 -0.04 -0.11
C HIS A 146 -20.27 0.22 1.15
N ASP A 147 -21.44 -0.41 1.23
CA ASP A 147 -22.32 -0.32 2.41
C ASP A 147 -21.69 -0.96 3.66
N GLU A 148 -20.99 -2.09 3.49
CA GLU A 148 -20.31 -2.78 4.59
C GLU A 148 -19.07 -2.00 5.06
N LEU A 149 -18.34 -1.37 4.13
CA LEU A 149 -17.24 -0.46 4.49
C LEU A 149 -17.78 0.75 5.26
N ASN A 150 -18.87 1.37 4.78
CA ASN A 150 -19.52 2.46 5.48
C ASN A 150 -19.92 2.05 6.92
N GLN A 151 -20.53 0.88 7.09
CA GLN A 151 -20.90 0.34 8.41
C GLN A 151 -19.70 0.13 9.33
N ALA A 152 -18.61 -0.45 8.82
CA ALA A 152 -17.39 -0.66 9.60
C ALA A 152 -16.75 0.66 10.03
N LEU A 153 -16.63 1.63 9.11
CA LEU A 153 -16.10 2.96 9.42
C LEU A 153 -17.01 3.74 10.38
N LYS A 154 -18.33 3.56 10.26
CA LYS A 154 -19.30 4.18 11.17
C LYS A 154 -19.06 3.72 12.60
N LYS A 155 -18.86 2.42 12.84
CA LYS A 155 -18.54 1.89 14.18
C LYS A 155 -17.25 2.49 14.76
N ILE A 156 -16.25 2.76 13.92
CA ILE A 156 -15.02 3.44 14.34
C ILE A 156 -15.32 4.88 14.77
N ALA A 157 -16.14 5.60 14.00
CA ALA A 157 -16.58 6.96 14.33
C ALA A 157 -17.47 7.00 15.60
N GLU A 158 -18.37 6.02 15.79
CA GLU A 158 -19.17 5.84 17.01
C GLU A 158 -18.25 5.72 18.23
N ASN A 159 -17.24 4.84 18.16
CA ASN A 159 -16.28 4.69 19.25
C ASN A 159 -15.48 5.97 19.54
N ALA A 160 -15.13 6.73 18.50
CA ALA A 160 -14.46 8.02 18.68
C ALA A 160 -15.34 9.00 19.45
N CYS A 161 -16.62 9.12 19.08
CA CYS A 161 -17.63 9.95 19.73
C CYS A 161 -17.93 9.54 21.16
N GLU A 162 -18.20 8.26 21.41
CA GLU A 162 -18.52 7.73 22.75
C GLU A 162 -17.39 7.99 23.75
N ASN A 163 -16.15 7.93 23.28
CA ASN A 163 -14.97 8.15 24.11
C ASN A 163 -14.42 9.58 24.04
N ARG A 164 -15.08 10.50 23.31
CA ARG A 164 -14.65 11.88 23.10
C ARG A 164 -13.17 11.97 22.73
N SER A 165 -12.78 11.16 21.76
CA SER A 165 -11.39 10.96 21.39
C SER A 165 -11.11 11.47 19.98
N ARG A 166 -9.81 11.68 19.73
CA ARG A 166 -9.27 12.04 18.43
C ARG A 166 -8.48 10.83 17.90
N CYS A 167 -8.66 10.45 16.65
CA CYS A 167 -7.99 9.28 16.07
C CYS A 167 -7.76 9.41 14.56
N ALA A 168 -6.72 8.74 14.05
CA ALA A 168 -6.55 8.54 12.61
C ALA A 168 -7.15 7.19 12.19
N VAL A 169 -7.81 7.16 11.05
CA VAL A 169 -8.32 5.96 10.40
C VAL A 169 -7.62 5.81 9.06
N VAL A 170 -6.76 4.80 8.95
CA VAL A 170 -6.04 4.43 7.73
C VAL A 170 -6.81 3.31 7.05
N VAL A 171 -7.37 3.62 5.88
CA VAL A 171 -8.17 2.71 5.06
C VAL A 171 -7.33 2.32 3.83
N ASP A 172 -6.86 1.08 3.81
CA ASP A 172 -6.13 0.45 2.70
C ASP A 172 -7.13 -0.34 1.84
N VAL A 173 -7.26 0.03 0.56
CA VAL A 173 -8.17 -0.59 -0.41
C VAL A 173 -7.54 -0.68 -1.80
N LEU A 174 -8.11 -1.47 -2.71
CA LEU A 174 -7.62 -1.58 -4.09
C LEU A 174 -7.93 -0.30 -4.90
N GLY A 175 -6.93 0.18 -5.64
CA GLY A 175 -7.03 1.38 -6.47
C GLY A 175 -7.80 1.15 -7.78
N ARG A 176 -8.88 1.90 -8.03
CA ARG A 176 -9.73 1.67 -9.21
C ARG A 176 -9.01 1.77 -10.55
N TYR A 177 -7.99 2.62 -10.63
CA TYR A 177 -7.27 2.98 -11.84
C TYR A 177 -5.86 2.40 -11.93
N SER A 178 -5.54 1.30 -11.21
CA SER A 178 -4.27 0.59 -11.39
C SER A 178 -4.09 0.13 -12.84
N ILE A 179 -2.85 0.22 -13.34
CA ILE A 179 -2.46 -0.32 -14.65
C ILE A 179 -2.62 -1.85 -14.74
N GLU A 180 -2.73 -2.52 -13.60
CA GLU A 180 -2.90 -3.98 -13.50
C GLU A 180 -4.24 -4.44 -14.08
N TRP A 181 -5.27 -3.59 -14.06
CA TRP A 181 -6.63 -3.94 -14.49
C TRP A 181 -7.28 -2.83 -15.32
N THR A 182 -6.55 -2.22 -16.26
CA THR A 182 -7.09 -1.19 -17.17
C THR A 182 -8.39 -1.58 -17.88
N PRO A 183 -8.62 -2.85 -18.30
CA PRO A 183 -9.89 -3.24 -18.93
C PRO A 183 -11.10 -3.16 -17.98
N LYS A 184 -10.86 -3.14 -16.66
CA LYS A 184 -11.88 -3.19 -15.60
C LYS A 184 -12.15 -1.85 -14.91
N TRP A 185 -11.48 -0.75 -15.29
CA TRP A 185 -11.62 0.57 -14.61
C TRP A 185 -13.07 1.09 -14.48
N LYS A 186 -13.98 0.66 -15.36
CA LYS A 186 -15.40 1.04 -15.28
C LYS A 186 -16.13 0.36 -14.13
N GLU A 187 -15.68 -0.80 -13.70
CA GLU A 187 -16.27 -1.56 -12.61
C GLU A 187 -15.72 -1.08 -11.27
N SER A 188 -16.57 -0.99 -10.24
CA SER A 188 -16.16 -0.67 -8.87
C SER A 188 -16.12 -1.91 -7.97
N ARG A 189 -16.60 -3.06 -8.46
CA ARG A 189 -16.57 -4.33 -7.73
C ARG A 189 -16.65 -5.51 -8.69
N TRP A 190 -15.72 -6.45 -8.56
CA TRP A 190 -15.63 -7.63 -9.42
C TRP A 190 -14.86 -8.77 -8.72
N ASP A 191 -14.81 -9.92 -9.37
CA ASP A 191 -14.16 -11.15 -8.94
C ASP A 191 -12.62 -11.08 -9.09
N TYR A 192 -11.94 -10.81 -7.99
CA TYR A 192 -10.50 -10.66 -7.93
C TYR A 192 -9.84 -11.92 -7.38
N ALA A 193 -8.95 -12.53 -8.15
CA ALA A 193 -8.16 -13.67 -7.71
C ALA A 193 -6.75 -13.23 -7.32
N MET A 194 -6.32 -13.58 -6.12
CA MET A 194 -4.98 -13.30 -5.60
C MET A 194 -3.95 -14.30 -6.14
N SER A 195 -3.78 -14.40 -7.46
CA SER A 195 -2.97 -15.45 -8.10
C SER A 195 -1.49 -15.46 -7.74
N PHE A 196 -1.00 -14.40 -7.08
CA PHE A 196 0.36 -14.33 -6.55
C PHE A 196 0.55 -15.15 -5.25
N PHE A 197 -0.53 -15.67 -4.66
CA PHE A 197 -0.48 -16.60 -3.54
C PHE A 197 -0.09 -18.01 -3.94
N GLU A 198 -0.35 -18.42 -5.17
CA GLU A 198 -0.20 -19.79 -5.59
C GLU A 198 0.92 -19.95 -6.62
N SER A 199 1.83 -20.90 -6.37
CA SER A 199 2.82 -21.34 -7.36
C SER A 199 2.18 -22.01 -8.59
N GLU A 200 0.90 -22.42 -8.50
CA GLU A 200 0.22 -23.23 -9.53
C GLU A 200 -1.16 -22.66 -9.98
N GLY A 201 -1.39 -21.36 -9.81
CA GLY A 201 -2.30 -20.60 -10.71
C GLY A 201 -3.81 -20.84 -10.62
N ASN A 202 -4.36 -21.38 -9.54
CA ASN A 202 -5.82 -21.55 -9.36
C ASN A 202 -6.34 -20.85 -8.09
N ALA A 203 -5.93 -19.60 -7.87
CA ALA A 203 -6.48 -18.81 -6.78
C ALA A 203 -7.97 -18.57 -7.03
N GLU A 204 -8.82 -19.06 -6.13
CA GLU A 204 -10.26 -18.86 -6.18
C GLU A 204 -10.59 -17.35 -6.14
N PRO A 205 -11.31 -16.81 -7.15
CA PRO A 205 -11.68 -15.40 -7.16
C PRO A 205 -12.59 -15.04 -6.00
N THR A 206 -12.35 -13.88 -5.38
CA THR A 206 -13.20 -13.31 -4.34
C THR A 206 -13.71 -11.94 -4.75
N TRP A 207 -14.93 -11.59 -4.33
CA TRP A 207 -15.50 -10.30 -4.67
C TRP A 207 -14.78 -9.17 -3.92
N MET A 208 -14.15 -8.28 -4.67
CA MET A 208 -13.44 -7.12 -4.11
C MET A 208 -13.96 -5.81 -4.71
N SER A 209 -14.03 -4.78 -3.88
CA SER A 209 -14.38 -3.40 -4.24
C SER A 209 -13.11 -2.61 -4.56
N PHE A 210 -13.21 -1.71 -5.53
CA PHE A 210 -12.13 -0.90 -6.05
C PHE A 210 -12.53 0.57 -5.99
N TYR A 211 -11.64 1.41 -5.49
CA TYR A 211 -11.98 2.78 -5.14
C TYR A 211 -11.16 3.80 -5.92
N SER A 212 -11.86 4.82 -6.43
CA SER A 212 -11.23 6.11 -6.68
C SER A 212 -11.22 6.91 -5.38
N HIS A 213 -10.35 7.90 -5.30
CA HIS A 213 -10.26 8.78 -4.13
C HIS A 213 -11.57 9.48 -3.77
N GLN A 214 -12.31 10.00 -4.77
CA GLN A 214 -13.61 10.64 -4.57
C GLN A 214 -14.59 9.69 -3.90
N HIS A 215 -14.70 8.48 -4.43
CA HIS A 215 -15.66 7.51 -3.91
C HIS A 215 -15.25 6.99 -2.53
N LEU A 216 -13.95 6.77 -2.26
CA LEU A 216 -13.48 6.42 -0.93
C LEU A 216 -13.76 7.53 0.08
N GLN A 217 -13.45 8.78 -0.27
CA GLN A 217 -13.72 9.96 0.57
C GLN A 217 -15.21 10.07 0.90
N GLU A 218 -16.09 9.87 -0.09
CA GLU A 218 -17.55 9.89 0.10
C GLU A 218 -17.98 8.84 1.12
N VAL A 219 -17.52 7.59 1.00
CA VAL A 219 -17.86 6.52 1.94
C VAL A 219 -17.37 6.83 3.36
N MET A 220 -16.14 7.34 3.50
CA MET A 220 -15.56 7.72 4.79
C MET A 220 -16.31 8.90 5.42
N GLN A 221 -16.61 9.95 4.65
CA GLN A 221 -17.36 11.12 5.12
C GLN A 221 -18.78 10.74 5.54
N GLN A 222 -19.48 9.92 4.74
CA GLN A 222 -20.82 9.45 5.08
C GLN A 222 -20.84 8.67 6.40
N ALA A 223 -19.81 7.88 6.68
CA ALA A 223 -19.70 7.14 7.93
C ALA A 223 -19.54 8.06 9.15
N ALA A 224 -18.72 9.11 9.04
CA ALA A 224 -18.54 10.11 10.09
C ALA A 224 -19.80 10.98 10.30
N ASP A 225 -20.42 11.44 9.21
CA ASP A 225 -21.63 12.26 9.22
C ASP A 225 -22.81 11.53 9.87
N ALA A 226 -22.93 10.22 9.64
CA ALA A 226 -24.01 9.40 10.18
C ALA A 226 -24.08 9.39 11.72
N VAL A 227 -23.01 9.81 12.39
CA VAL A 227 -22.90 9.83 13.86
C VAL A 227 -22.49 11.21 14.39
N GLY A 228 -22.41 12.21 13.50
CA GLY A 228 -21.99 13.57 13.85
C GLY A 228 -20.54 13.67 14.31
N CYS A 229 -19.66 12.78 13.87
CA CYS A 229 -18.23 12.84 14.21
C CYS A 229 -17.51 13.86 13.31
N PRO A 230 -16.87 14.90 13.87
CA PRO A 230 -16.13 15.87 13.06
C PRO A 230 -14.92 15.23 12.36
N VAL A 231 -14.81 15.46 11.06
CA VAL A 231 -13.62 15.12 10.27
C VAL A 231 -12.74 16.36 10.15
N GLU A 232 -11.49 16.27 10.58
CA GLU A 232 -10.53 17.38 10.47
C GLU A 232 -10.00 17.54 9.04
N LYS A 233 -9.62 16.42 8.43
CA LYS A 233 -9.07 16.36 7.07
C LYS A 233 -9.05 14.94 6.52
N PHE A 234 -8.83 14.86 5.20
CA PHE A 234 -8.50 13.64 4.48
C PHE A 234 -7.17 13.80 3.75
N GLU A 235 -6.42 12.70 3.63
CA GLU A 235 -5.27 12.58 2.73
C GLU A 235 -5.32 11.23 2.02
N PHE A 236 -4.83 11.19 0.77
CA PHE A 236 -4.88 9.99 -0.07
C PHE A 236 -3.51 9.72 -0.69
N PHE A 237 -3.16 8.43 -0.79
CA PHE A 237 -1.85 7.99 -1.28
C PHE A 237 -2.01 6.71 -2.13
N ASP A 238 -1.22 6.61 -3.20
CA ASP A 238 -1.20 5.46 -4.10
C ASP A 238 0.06 4.63 -3.86
N ARG A 239 -0.11 3.35 -3.50
CA ARG A 239 1.02 2.41 -3.36
C ARG A 239 1.13 1.53 -4.60
N SER A 240 2.36 1.36 -5.06
CA SER A 240 2.71 0.46 -6.16
C SER A 240 2.02 0.85 -7.48
N ILE A 241 2.38 2.02 -8.03
CA ILE A 241 1.79 2.52 -9.28
C ILE A 241 2.25 1.67 -10.47
N MET A 242 3.54 1.34 -10.55
CA MET A 242 4.10 0.45 -11.57
C MET A 242 4.36 -0.96 -11.07
N VAL A 243 4.50 -1.13 -9.76
CA VAL A 243 5.11 -2.33 -9.18
C VAL A 243 4.12 -3.21 -8.40
N GLY A 244 2.81 -3.05 -8.67
CA GLY A 244 1.75 -3.86 -8.05
C GLY A 244 1.94 -5.36 -8.25
N ARG A 245 1.35 -6.19 -7.39
CA ARG A 245 1.59 -7.65 -7.38
C ARG A 245 1.19 -8.31 -8.69
N HIS A 246 0.09 -7.90 -9.32
CA HIS A 246 -0.36 -8.42 -10.61
C HIS A 246 0.44 -7.91 -11.80
N THR A 247 1.31 -6.92 -11.62
CA THR A 247 2.33 -6.61 -12.64
C THR A 247 3.39 -7.71 -12.73
N SER A 248 3.46 -8.67 -11.80
CA SER A 248 4.30 -9.87 -11.97
C SER A 248 3.55 -11.00 -12.71
N THR A 249 2.24 -11.13 -12.47
CA THR A 249 1.43 -12.26 -12.96
C THR A 249 0.77 -12.00 -14.30
N GLY A 250 0.44 -10.74 -14.62
CA GLY A 250 -0.28 -10.36 -15.84
C GLY A 250 -1.74 -10.84 -15.88
N GLN A 251 -2.30 -11.28 -14.74
CA GLN A 251 -3.61 -11.95 -14.72
C GLN A 251 -4.75 -11.08 -15.27
N PHE A 252 -4.81 -9.80 -14.90
CA PHE A 252 -5.90 -8.90 -15.29
C PHE A 252 -5.54 -7.98 -16.46
N ASN A 253 -4.26 -7.93 -16.84
CA ASN A 253 -3.74 -7.22 -18.00
C ASN A 253 -2.54 -7.99 -18.58
N PRO A 254 -2.78 -9.01 -19.44
CA PRO A 254 -1.72 -9.88 -19.95
C PRO A 254 -0.68 -9.20 -20.85
N GLU A 255 -1.05 -8.07 -21.46
CA GLU A 255 -0.17 -7.28 -22.32
C GLU A 255 0.77 -6.36 -21.52
N LEU A 256 0.57 -6.26 -20.19
CA LEU A 256 1.41 -5.45 -19.33
C LEU A 256 2.81 -6.07 -19.22
N PRO A 257 3.89 -5.29 -19.42
CA PRO A 257 5.23 -5.75 -19.06
C PRO A 257 5.28 -6.17 -17.60
N LYS A 258 6.13 -7.15 -17.30
CA LYS A 258 6.22 -7.70 -15.94
C LYS A 258 6.99 -6.78 -14.99
N TYR A 259 6.48 -5.56 -14.77
CA TYR A 259 7.21 -4.46 -14.14
C TYR A 259 7.78 -4.81 -12.77
N ARG A 260 7.00 -5.45 -11.89
CA ARG A 260 7.53 -5.90 -10.57
C ARG A 260 8.74 -6.83 -10.73
N ASN A 261 8.74 -7.74 -11.70
CA ASN A 261 9.87 -8.65 -11.93
C ASN A 261 11.09 -7.90 -12.47
N LEU A 262 10.88 -6.95 -13.38
CA LEU A 262 11.95 -6.12 -13.93
C LEU A 262 12.57 -5.22 -12.86
N VAL A 263 11.75 -4.65 -11.96
CA VAL A 263 12.24 -3.85 -10.84
C VAL A 263 12.95 -4.71 -9.80
N ASN A 264 12.44 -5.91 -9.49
CA ASN A 264 13.17 -6.87 -8.65
C ASN A 264 14.55 -7.22 -9.26
N SER A 265 14.63 -7.36 -10.59
CA SER A 265 15.90 -7.57 -11.29
C SER A 265 16.86 -6.39 -11.14
N LEU A 266 16.37 -5.13 -11.14
CA LEU A 266 17.22 -3.96 -10.87
C LEU A 266 17.82 -3.96 -9.45
N LEU A 267 17.12 -4.56 -8.49
CA LEU A 267 17.52 -4.65 -7.09
C LEU A 267 18.46 -5.84 -6.82
N ASP A 268 18.50 -6.83 -7.70
CA ASP A 268 19.31 -8.04 -7.55
C ASP A 268 20.66 -7.90 -8.30
N PRO A 269 21.80 -7.79 -7.59
CA PRO A 269 23.11 -7.64 -8.23
C PRO A 269 23.54 -8.89 -9.02
N SER A 270 22.86 -10.03 -8.87
CA SER A 270 23.11 -11.25 -9.63
C SER A 270 22.39 -11.30 -10.98
N GLN A 271 21.45 -10.37 -11.22
CA GLN A 271 20.67 -10.31 -12.45
C GLN A 271 21.14 -9.18 -13.36
N GLU A 272 20.82 -9.32 -14.64
CA GLU A 272 20.99 -8.28 -15.64
C GLU A 272 19.61 -7.92 -16.20
N THR A 273 19.10 -6.72 -15.89
CA THR A 273 17.78 -6.27 -16.34
C THR A 273 17.79 -5.82 -17.81
N GLU A 274 16.76 -6.19 -18.59
CA GLU A 274 16.55 -5.64 -19.93
C GLU A 274 15.79 -4.31 -19.84
N LEU A 275 16.53 -3.19 -19.84
CA LEU A 275 15.98 -1.86 -19.57
C LEU A 275 14.92 -1.41 -20.57
N SER A 276 14.95 -1.88 -21.82
CA SER A 276 13.93 -1.53 -22.81
C SER A 276 12.52 -2.03 -22.41
N GLN A 277 12.43 -3.11 -21.63
CA GLN A 277 11.16 -3.63 -21.13
C GLN A 277 10.60 -2.83 -19.95
N LEU A 278 11.40 -1.98 -19.31
CA LEU A 278 10.92 -1.08 -18.25
C LEU A 278 10.15 0.11 -18.80
N ILE A 279 10.10 0.33 -20.11
CA ILE A 279 9.37 1.45 -20.68
C ILE A 279 7.87 1.32 -20.39
N PHE A 280 7.29 2.40 -19.87
CA PHE A 280 5.86 2.59 -19.68
C PHE A 280 5.22 2.74 -21.07
N GLN A 281 4.54 1.68 -21.51
CA GLN A 281 3.76 1.61 -22.74
C GLN A 281 2.41 0.92 -22.48
N VAL A 282 1.71 1.37 -21.43
CA VAL A 282 0.42 0.80 -21.06
C VAL A 282 -0.69 1.44 -21.89
N GLU A 283 -1.54 0.62 -22.50
CA GLU A 283 -2.80 1.10 -23.07
C GLU A 283 -3.76 1.50 -21.94
N LEU A 284 -4.01 2.81 -21.84
CA LEU A 284 -4.89 3.36 -20.81
C LEU A 284 -6.34 3.19 -21.25
N GLY A 285 -7.18 2.72 -20.33
CA GLY A 285 -8.62 2.60 -20.53
C GLY A 285 -9.35 3.95 -20.45
N SER A 286 -10.68 3.89 -20.39
CA SER A 286 -11.50 5.07 -20.13
C SER A 286 -11.44 5.45 -18.66
N ALA A 287 -10.85 6.61 -18.35
CA ALA A 287 -10.80 7.19 -17.01
C ALA A 287 -11.10 8.71 -17.07
N PRO A 288 -11.41 9.36 -15.93
CA PRO A 288 -11.46 10.82 -15.87
C PRO A 288 -10.16 11.47 -16.37
N GLU A 289 -10.26 12.65 -16.98
CA GLU A 289 -9.11 13.28 -17.65
C GLU A 289 -7.90 13.51 -16.74
N HIS A 290 -8.12 13.88 -15.46
CA HIS A 290 -7.03 14.07 -14.51
C HIS A 290 -6.22 12.79 -14.22
N ILE A 291 -6.84 11.60 -14.36
CA ILE A 291 -6.17 10.30 -14.25
C ILE A 291 -5.30 10.06 -15.48
N LEU A 292 -5.83 10.34 -16.67
CA LEU A 292 -5.11 10.18 -17.93
C LEU A 292 -3.94 11.18 -18.04
N ASP A 293 -4.16 12.43 -17.63
CA ASP A 293 -3.13 13.46 -17.48
C ASP A 293 -2.01 13.02 -16.54
N PHE A 294 -2.36 12.42 -15.40
CA PHE A 294 -1.37 11.88 -14.47
C PHE A 294 -0.52 10.82 -15.15
N PHE A 295 -1.12 9.79 -15.77
CA PHE A 295 -0.36 8.73 -16.41
C PHE A 295 0.49 9.23 -17.58
N ARG A 296 0.00 10.20 -18.38
CA ARG A 296 0.81 10.82 -19.45
C ARG A 296 2.06 11.51 -18.93
N LYS A 297 1.97 12.22 -17.80
CA LYS A 297 3.13 12.87 -17.17
C LYS A 297 4.05 11.83 -16.52
N PHE A 298 3.48 10.93 -15.74
CA PHE A 298 4.20 9.90 -15.02
C PHE A 298 4.97 8.97 -15.96
N SER A 299 4.35 8.52 -17.05
CA SER A 299 5.01 7.71 -18.08
C SER A 299 6.19 8.45 -18.72
N GLY A 300 6.04 9.75 -18.98
CA GLY A 300 7.13 10.59 -19.49
C GLY A 300 8.32 10.61 -18.54
N TRP A 301 8.07 10.88 -17.24
CA TRP A 301 9.13 10.91 -16.23
C TRP A 301 9.81 9.55 -16.05
N TRP A 302 9.03 8.48 -15.94
CA TRP A 302 9.53 7.11 -15.83
C TRP A 302 10.40 6.74 -17.03
N ASN A 303 9.89 6.95 -18.25
CA ASN A 303 10.59 6.62 -19.49
C ASN A 303 11.87 7.44 -19.67
N SER A 304 11.87 8.71 -19.27
CA SER A 304 13.07 9.54 -19.30
C SER A 304 14.17 9.01 -18.36
N LEU A 305 13.81 8.52 -17.16
CA LEU A 305 14.79 7.93 -16.23
C LEU A 305 15.36 6.60 -16.76
N VAL A 306 14.53 5.75 -17.36
CA VAL A 306 14.95 4.51 -18.03
C VAL A 306 15.86 4.81 -19.22
N GLY A 307 15.52 5.83 -20.03
CA GLY A 307 16.35 6.29 -21.14
C GLY A 307 17.71 6.81 -20.69
N ASP A 308 17.75 7.60 -19.60
CA ASP A 308 19.01 8.06 -19.01
C ASP A 308 19.89 6.90 -18.53
N ALA A 309 19.31 5.92 -17.84
CA ALA A 309 20.03 4.72 -17.41
C ALA A 309 20.58 3.92 -18.61
N THR A 310 19.78 3.77 -19.66
CA THR A 310 20.20 3.09 -20.91
C THR A 310 21.38 3.80 -21.56
N ALA A 311 21.33 5.13 -21.67
CA ALA A 311 22.41 5.94 -22.21
C ALA A 311 23.70 5.84 -21.38
N LEU A 312 23.61 5.76 -20.05
CA LEU A 312 24.77 5.59 -19.15
C LEU A 312 25.48 4.25 -19.36
N LEU A 313 24.76 3.24 -19.84
CA LEU A 313 25.28 1.92 -20.18
C LEU A 313 25.72 1.80 -21.65
N GLY A 314 25.64 2.89 -22.41
CA GLY A 314 26.01 2.96 -23.83
C GLY A 314 24.97 2.37 -24.77
N GLY A 315 23.75 2.13 -24.30
CA GLY A 315 22.61 1.82 -25.16
C GLY A 315 21.98 3.09 -25.76
N ASP A 316 21.08 2.89 -26.71
CA ASP A 316 20.29 3.96 -27.32
C ASP A 316 18.80 3.63 -27.18
N LEU A 317 18.06 4.54 -26.56
CA LEU A 317 16.63 4.44 -26.35
C LEU A 317 16.06 5.84 -26.51
N ALA A 318 15.48 6.11 -27.68
CA ALA A 318 15.00 7.44 -28.04
C ALA A 318 13.76 7.80 -27.24
N MET A 319 13.90 8.65 -26.22
CA MET A 319 12.81 9.16 -25.38
C MET A 319 12.56 10.63 -25.66
N ASP A 320 11.29 11.04 -25.65
CA ASP A 320 10.95 12.46 -25.73
C ASP A 320 11.45 13.19 -24.49
N PRO A 321 12.10 14.36 -24.64
CA PRO A 321 12.58 15.11 -23.50
C PRO A 321 11.41 15.63 -22.68
N VAL A 322 11.42 15.32 -21.39
CA VAL A 322 10.47 15.85 -20.40
C VAL A 322 11.21 16.52 -19.26
N GLU A 323 10.57 17.51 -18.64
CA GLU A 323 11.07 18.08 -17.40
C GLU A 323 10.78 17.10 -16.25
N LEU A 324 11.85 16.61 -15.61
CA LEU A 324 11.76 15.70 -14.47
C LEU A 324 11.39 16.46 -13.18
N PRO A 325 10.62 15.85 -12.26
CA PRO A 325 10.37 16.43 -10.95
C PRO A 325 11.68 16.70 -10.18
N PRO A 326 11.76 17.78 -9.38
CA PRO A 326 12.98 18.15 -8.64
C PRO A 326 13.56 17.02 -7.79
N GLU A 327 12.71 16.15 -7.24
CA GLU A 327 13.09 15.06 -6.36
C GLU A 327 13.94 14.00 -7.06
N VAL A 328 13.74 13.80 -8.36
CA VAL A 328 14.44 12.82 -9.19
C VAL A 328 15.38 13.46 -10.21
N GLN A 329 15.34 14.79 -10.32
CA GLN A 329 16.27 15.55 -11.11
C GLN A 329 17.71 15.29 -10.65
N GLY A 330 18.63 15.20 -11.61
CA GLY A 330 20.05 15.00 -11.32
C GLY A 330 20.50 13.54 -11.22
N PHE A 331 19.60 12.56 -11.36
CA PHE A 331 19.95 11.14 -11.45
C PHE A 331 21.11 10.87 -12.42
N LYS A 332 21.00 11.34 -13.66
CA LYS A 332 22.04 11.14 -14.70
C LYS A 332 23.40 11.68 -14.26
N ALA A 333 23.45 12.89 -13.72
CA ALA A 333 24.70 13.52 -13.28
C ALA A 333 25.30 12.79 -12.07
N ALA A 334 24.46 12.37 -11.11
CA ALA A 334 24.90 11.59 -9.96
C ALA A 334 25.47 10.23 -10.38
N ALA A 335 24.78 9.51 -11.28
CA ALA A 335 25.24 8.23 -11.79
C ALA A 335 26.54 8.37 -12.59
N GLN A 336 26.69 9.40 -13.44
CA GLN A 336 27.94 9.67 -14.16
C GLN A 336 29.13 9.85 -13.21
N LYS A 337 28.94 10.57 -12.10
CA LYS A 337 29.98 10.78 -11.10
C LYS A 337 30.42 9.47 -10.46
N GLU A 338 29.47 8.63 -10.04
CA GLU A 338 29.77 7.30 -9.47
C GLU A 338 30.50 6.40 -10.48
N LEU A 339 30.08 6.43 -11.74
CA LEU A 339 30.66 5.65 -12.81
C LEU A 339 32.11 6.03 -13.16
N GLN A 340 32.59 7.24 -12.84
CA GLN A 340 34.00 7.61 -13.05
C GLN A 340 34.96 6.79 -12.17
N LEU A 341 34.46 6.27 -11.05
CA LEU A 341 35.24 5.48 -10.10
C LEU A 341 35.26 3.98 -10.43
N ILE A 342 34.38 3.53 -11.33
CA ILE A 342 34.17 2.12 -11.62
C ILE A 342 34.68 1.79 -13.04
N ARG A 343 35.75 0.99 -13.10
CA ARG A 343 36.38 0.56 -14.36
C ARG A 343 35.69 -0.65 -14.98
N GLU A 344 35.20 -1.57 -14.15
CA GLU A 344 34.67 -2.85 -14.61
C GLU A 344 33.23 -2.70 -15.13
N LYS A 345 32.99 -3.15 -16.36
CA LYS A 345 31.70 -2.95 -17.05
C LYS A 345 30.50 -3.53 -16.28
N HIS A 346 30.65 -4.72 -15.68
CA HIS A 346 29.57 -5.36 -14.93
C HIS A 346 29.22 -4.59 -13.64
N LEU A 347 30.24 -4.12 -12.90
CA LEU A 347 30.03 -3.27 -11.72
C LEU A 347 29.38 -1.92 -12.07
N ARG A 348 29.69 -1.36 -13.25
CA ARG A 348 29.02 -0.15 -13.76
C ARG A 348 27.53 -0.40 -13.98
N ARG A 349 27.19 -1.54 -14.60
CA ARG A 349 25.80 -1.94 -14.85
C ARG A 349 25.03 -2.11 -13.54
N GLN A 350 25.54 -2.92 -12.62
CA GLN A 350 24.94 -3.10 -11.28
C GLN A 350 24.71 -1.78 -10.56
N LYS A 351 25.69 -0.85 -10.60
CA LYS A 351 25.55 0.47 -9.98
C LYS A 351 24.44 1.31 -10.62
N VAL A 352 24.35 1.34 -11.95
CA VAL A 352 23.30 2.09 -12.65
C VAL A 352 21.93 1.50 -12.37
N GLU A 353 21.78 0.18 -12.40
CA GLU A 353 20.49 -0.49 -12.12
C GLU A 353 20.00 -0.25 -10.69
N SER A 354 20.90 -0.38 -9.70
CA SER A 354 20.58 -0.07 -8.31
C SER A 354 20.16 1.39 -8.13
N MET A 355 20.88 2.34 -8.75
CA MET A 355 20.51 3.77 -8.71
C MET A 355 19.20 4.04 -9.48
N LEU A 356 18.93 3.31 -10.56
CA LEU A 356 17.67 3.40 -11.30
C LEU A 356 16.50 2.93 -10.43
N ALA A 357 16.61 1.78 -9.75
CA ALA A 357 15.58 1.31 -8.83
C ALA A 357 15.27 2.34 -7.74
N GLN A 358 16.30 2.94 -7.14
CA GLN A 358 16.14 3.97 -6.11
C GLN A 358 15.42 5.22 -6.63
N VAL A 359 15.78 5.71 -7.82
CA VAL A 359 15.16 6.92 -8.37
C VAL A 359 13.74 6.67 -8.86
N LEU A 360 13.44 5.49 -9.41
CA LEU A 360 12.07 5.11 -9.79
C LEU A 360 11.18 4.96 -8.54
N GLY A 361 11.71 4.36 -7.47
CA GLY A 361 11.03 4.29 -6.17
C GLY A 361 10.75 5.67 -5.58
N LYS A 362 11.72 6.57 -5.69
CA LYS A 362 11.56 7.97 -5.27
C LYS A 362 10.54 8.71 -6.13
N LEU A 363 10.48 8.45 -7.45
CA LEU A 363 9.49 9.03 -8.34
C LEU A 363 8.08 8.67 -7.86
N GLU A 364 7.80 7.37 -7.68
CA GLU A 364 6.50 6.93 -7.16
C GLU A 364 6.20 7.54 -5.79
N ALA A 365 7.12 7.44 -4.84
CA ALA A 365 6.89 7.89 -3.47
C ALA A 365 6.64 9.41 -3.34
N THR A 366 7.12 10.22 -4.29
CA THR A 366 7.01 11.69 -4.23
C THR A 366 5.94 12.25 -5.16
N GLN A 367 5.62 11.56 -6.26
CA GLN A 367 4.58 11.97 -7.20
C GLN A 367 3.28 11.25 -6.87
N GLN A 368 2.73 11.54 -5.71
CA GLN A 368 1.56 10.88 -5.12
C GLN A 368 0.27 11.64 -5.45
N PRO A 369 -0.52 11.21 -6.45
CA PRO A 369 -1.75 11.92 -6.78
C PRO A 369 -2.88 11.59 -5.80
N GLY A 370 -2.83 10.40 -5.16
CA GLY A 370 -3.87 9.93 -4.26
C GLY A 370 -5.19 9.74 -4.98
N TYR A 371 -5.19 9.18 -6.19
CA TYR A 371 -6.36 9.08 -7.07
C TYR A 371 -6.94 7.66 -7.16
N GLY A 372 -6.21 6.66 -6.68
CA GLY A 372 -6.51 5.24 -6.88
C GLY A 372 -5.83 4.67 -8.13
N VAL A 373 -4.66 5.19 -8.49
CA VAL A 373 -3.83 4.75 -9.63
C VAL A 373 -2.78 3.70 -9.24
N GLY A 374 -2.56 3.49 -7.94
CA GLY A 374 -1.75 2.38 -7.43
C GLY A 374 -2.50 1.06 -7.39
N HIS A 375 -1.78 -0.04 -7.15
CA HIS A 375 -2.38 -1.30 -6.70
C HIS A 375 -3.33 -1.04 -5.52
N ASP A 376 -2.83 -0.27 -4.56
CA ASP A 376 -3.59 0.16 -3.40
C ASP A 376 -3.76 1.67 -3.35
N LEU A 377 -4.89 2.08 -2.79
CA LEU A 377 -5.23 3.43 -2.40
C LEU A 377 -5.36 3.45 -0.87
N PHE A 378 -4.48 4.20 -0.23
CA PHE A 378 -4.63 4.58 1.17
C PHE A 378 -5.49 5.84 1.27
N GLY A 379 -6.57 5.78 2.05
CA GLY A 379 -7.29 6.95 2.55
C GLY A 379 -7.03 7.12 4.03
N VAL A 380 -6.56 8.30 4.46
CA VAL A 380 -6.39 8.63 5.88
C VAL A 380 -7.40 9.70 6.26
N MET A 381 -8.23 9.40 7.26
CA MET A 381 -9.22 10.32 7.83
C MET A 381 -8.87 10.59 9.29
N TRP A 382 -8.79 11.85 9.67
CA TRP A 382 -8.57 12.26 11.06
C TRP A 382 -9.91 12.72 11.66
N LEU A 383 -10.32 12.05 12.72
CA LEU A 383 -11.54 12.33 13.47
C LEU A 383 -11.22 13.09 14.75
N ASP A 384 -12.00 14.11 15.08
CA ASP A 384 -11.91 14.84 16.36
C ASP A 384 -13.26 14.98 17.04
N ALA A 385 -13.57 14.02 17.92
CA ALA A 385 -14.78 14.07 18.75
C ALA A 385 -14.52 14.68 20.14
N THR A 386 -13.42 15.38 20.36
CA THR A 386 -13.14 16.01 21.68
C THR A 386 -14.03 17.23 21.94
N THR A 387 -14.54 17.85 20.87
CA THR A 387 -15.30 19.12 20.93
C THR A 387 -16.80 18.96 20.67
N THR A 388 -17.29 17.74 20.41
CA THR A 388 -18.73 17.49 20.22
C THR A 388 -19.50 17.79 21.51
N GLY A 389 -20.14 18.96 21.55
CA GLY A 389 -20.99 19.45 22.63
C GLY A 389 -22.35 18.74 22.65
N LEU A 390 -22.92 18.63 23.85
CA LEU A 390 -24.33 18.28 24.10
C LEU A 390 -25.29 19.27 23.44
#